data_AF-A0AA92RBX7-F1
#
_entry.id   AF-A0AA92RBX7-F1
#
_cell.length_a   1.000
_cell.length_b   1.000
_cell.length_c   1.000
_cell.angle_alpha   90.00
_cell.angle_beta   90.00
_cell.angle_gamma   90.00
#
_symmetry.space_group_name_H-M   'P 1'
#
loop_
_entity.id
_entity.type
_entity.pdbx_description
1 polymer ?
#
loop_
_entity_poly.entity_id
_entity_poly.type
_entity_poly.pdbx_seq_one_letter_code
_entity_poly.pdbx_strand_id
1 'polypeptide(L)'
;MAGNPSIKAAAMDEMLEFPHAGWTFLCSAEKLPSGSFQAVLRYRAPPNDDIRMLKIDPAAGHSVREALERAKAMAVEWAAKRADDGKGGG
;
A
#
# COMPACT_ATOMS: atom_id res chain seq x y z
N MET A 1 7.90 28.15 17.81
CA MET A 1 6.67 27.46 17.36
C MET A 1 7.09 26.29 16.48
N ALA A 2 6.84 25.06 16.94
CA ALA A 2 7.10 23.86 16.16
C ALA A 2 6.13 23.83 14.98
N GLY A 3 6.62 24.19 13.79
CA GLY A 3 5.90 23.89 12.57
C GLY A 3 5.93 22.38 12.41
N ASN A 4 4.82 21.71 12.73
CA ASN A 4 4.60 20.34 12.29
C ASN A 4 5.00 20.30 10.81
N PRO A 5 5.95 19.45 10.39
CA PRO A 5 6.11 19.20 8.97
C PRO A 5 4.78 18.61 8.53
N SER A 6 3.96 19.46 7.89
CA SER A 6 2.88 19.02 7.03
C SER A 6 3.47 17.88 6.25
N ILE A 7 2.90 16.68 6.46
CA ILE A 7 3.21 15.48 5.73
C ILE A 7 3.17 15.94 4.28
N LYS A 8 4.36 16.23 3.72
CA LYS A 8 4.47 16.59 2.32
C LYS A 8 3.73 15.46 1.66
N ALA A 9 2.76 15.80 0.82
CA ALA A 9 2.36 14.93 -0.26
C ALA A 9 3.65 14.62 -1.03
N ALA A 10 4.39 13.64 -0.53
CA ALA A 10 5.65 13.19 -1.06
C ALA A 10 5.22 12.45 -2.31
N ALA A 11 5.27 13.17 -3.44
CA ALA A 11 5.07 12.71 -4.80
C ALA A 11 4.66 11.23 -4.89
N MET A 12 3.37 10.96 -4.65
CA MET A 12 2.75 9.69 -4.98
C MET A 12 2.64 9.72 -6.51
N ASP A 13 3.70 9.31 -7.20
CA ASP A 13 3.81 9.44 -8.65
C ASP A 13 2.63 8.72 -9.34
N GLU A 14 2.27 7.55 -8.82
CA GLU A 14 1.03 6.84 -9.15
C GLU A 14 0.45 6.12 -7.93
N MET A 15 -0.87 6.28 -7.73
CA MET A 15 -1.67 5.51 -6.77
C MET A 15 -2.82 4.85 -7.53
N LEU A 16 -2.97 3.54 -7.33
CA LEU A 16 -3.94 2.70 -8.01
C LEU A 16 -4.84 2.00 -6.98
N GLU A 17 -6.16 2.20 -7.14
CA GLU A 17 -7.16 1.50 -6.35
C GLU A 17 -7.30 0.06 -6.88
N PHE A 18 -7.12 -0.91 -5.99
CA PHE A 18 -7.19 -2.32 -6.29
C PHE A 18 -8.22 -3.00 -5.38
N PRO A 19 -9.48 -3.15 -5.84
CA PRO A 19 -10.49 -3.89 -5.10
C PRO A 19 -10.20 -5.39 -5.16
N HIS A 20 -10.06 -6.03 -4.00
CA HIS A 20 -9.80 -7.47 -3.90
C HIS A 20 -10.34 -8.07 -2.60
N ALA A 21 -11.00 -9.22 -2.70
CA ALA A 21 -11.55 -9.97 -1.55
C ALA A 21 -12.44 -9.15 -0.60
N GLY A 22 -13.23 -8.19 -1.13
CA GLY A 22 -14.08 -7.31 -0.33
C GLY A 22 -13.36 -6.11 0.32
N TRP A 23 -12.06 -5.95 0.05
CA TRP A 23 -11.26 -4.83 0.51
C TRP A 23 -10.92 -3.91 -0.66
N THR A 24 -10.76 -2.62 -0.37
CA THR A 24 -10.24 -1.64 -1.34
C THR A 24 -8.80 -1.32 -0.96
N PHE A 25 -7.84 -1.89 -1.68
CA PHE A 25 -6.43 -1.59 -1.49
C PHE A 25 -6.03 -0.37 -2.32
N LEU A 26 -5.10 0.40 -1.80
CA LEU A 26 -4.48 1.54 -2.48
C LEU A 26 -3.00 1.22 -2.64
N CYS A 27 -2.65 0.80 -3.85
CA CYS A 27 -1.29 0.46 -4.24
C CYS A 27 -0.61 1.74 -4.71
N SER A 28 0.57 2.06 -4.19
CA SER A 28 1.27 3.29 -4.56
C SER A 28 2.77 3.05 -4.71
N ALA A 29 3.38 3.79 -5.63
CA ALA A 29 4.82 3.84 -5.80
C ALA A 29 5.33 5.16 -5.23
N GLU A 30 6.14 5.09 -4.17
CA GLU A 30 6.74 6.27 -3.57
C GLU A 30 8.20 6.37 -4.00
N LYS A 31 8.60 7.52 -4.55
CA LYS A 31 9.97 7.74 -4.99
C LYS A 31 10.86 8.07 -3.79
N LEU A 32 11.93 7.32 -3.65
CA LEU A 32 12.95 7.53 -2.63
C LEU A 32 13.94 8.62 -3.05
N PRO A 33 14.61 9.30 -2.09
CA PRO A 33 15.65 10.29 -2.39
C PRO A 33 16.87 9.67 -3.10
N SER A 34 17.05 8.35 -3.02
CA SER A 34 18.03 7.59 -3.80
C SER A 34 17.71 7.51 -5.29
N GLY A 35 16.49 7.86 -5.71
CA GLY A 35 16.01 7.73 -7.08
C GLY A 35 15.27 6.40 -7.36
N SER A 36 15.31 5.45 -6.43
CA SER A 36 14.53 4.19 -6.49
C SER A 36 13.06 4.42 -6.11
N PHE A 37 12.22 3.41 -6.33
CA PHE A 37 10.84 3.41 -5.87
C PHE A 37 10.63 2.39 -4.76
N GLN A 38 9.73 2.70 -3.83
CA GLN A 38 9.24 1.75 -2.84
C GLN A 38 7.74 1.51 -3.03
N ALA A 39 7.32 0.26 -2.83
CA ALA A 39 5.93 -0.13 -2.99
C ALA A 39 5.24 0.06 -1.66
N VAL A 40 4.19 0.87 -1.67
CA VAL A 40 3.41 1.14 -0.47
C VAL A 40 2.01 0.60 -0.69
N LEU A 41 1.65 -0.36 0.16
CA LEU A 41 0.32 -0.93 0.24
C LEU A 41 -0.46 -0.25 1.36
N ARG A 42 -1.56 0.39 0.99
CA ARG A 42 -2.56 0.90 1.93
C ARG A 42 -3.91 0.22 1.64
N TYR A 43 -4.86 0.37 2.54
CA TYR A 43 -6.25 -0.02 2.31
C TYR A 43 -7.17 1.03 2.90
N ARG A 44 -8.37 1.08 2.32
CA ARG A 44 -9.46 1.91 2.80
C ARG A 44 -10.31 1.07 3.76
N ALA A 45 -10.34 1.48 5.03
CA ALA A 45 -11.11 0.81 6.07
C ALA A 45 -12.53 1.40 6.15
N PRO A 46 -13.59 0.64 5.83
CA PRO A 46 -14.95 1.08 6.08
C PRO A 46 -15.25 1.10 7.61
N PRO A 47 -16.21 1.93 8.07
CA PRO A 47 -17.11 2.79 7.30
C PRO A 47 -16.62 4.24 7.07
N ASN A 48 -15.48 4.63 7.65
CA ASN A 48 -15.00 6.02 7.63
C ASN A 48 -14.08 6.35 6.44
N ASP A 49 -13.93 5.42 5.49
CA ASP A 49 -12.97 5.52 4.38
C ASP A 49 -11.53 5.87 4.82
N ASP A 50 -11.18 5.50 6.06
CA ASP A 50 -9.86 5.76 6.63
C ASP A 50 -8.79 5.00 5.86
N ILE A 51 -7.81 5.73 5.31
CA ILE A 51 -6.69 5.13 4.60
C ILE A 51 -5.63 4.71 5.60
N ARG A 52 -5.43 3.40 5.73
CA ARG A 52 -4.41 2.82 6.62
C ARG A 52 -3.33 2.15 5.80
N MET A 53 -2.08 2.43 6.18
CA MET A 53 -0.91 1.77 5.61
C MET A 53 -0.75 0.38 6.19
N LEU A 54 -0.65 -0.63 5.32
CA LEU A 54 -0.44 -2.03 5.72
C LEU A 54 1.04 -2.39 5.67
N LYS A 55 1.71 -2.07 4.56
CA LYS A 55 3.06 -2.54 4.31
C LYS A 55 3.79 -1.61 3.35
N ILE A 56 5.08 -1.44 3.60
CA ILE A 56 6.02 -0.80 2.70
C ILE A 56 7.05 -1.87 2.32
N ASP A 57 7.30 -2.03 1.03
CA ASP A 57 8.39 -2.84 0.50
C ASP A 57 9.49 -1.91 0.00
N PRO A 58 10.62 -1.80 0.73
CA PRO A 58 11.73 -0.91 0.35
C PRO A 58 12.51 -1.44 -0.87
N ALA A 59 12.22 -2.66 -1.32
CA ALA A 59 12.90 -3.32 -2.43
C ALA A 59 12.22 -3.07 -3.79
N ALA A 60 11.32 -2.10 -3.90
CA ALA A 60 10.41 -1.99 -5.03
C ALA A 60 11.02 -1.31 -6.27
N GLY A 61 12.14 -1.85 -6.73
CA GLY A 61 12.61 -1.70 -8.10
C GLY A 61 13.09 -0.31 -8.50
N HIS A 62 13.46 -0.22 -9.77
CA HIS A 62 13.94 1.01 -10.41
C HIS A 62 12.81 1.79 -11.08
N SER A 63 11.60 1.23 -11.11
CA SER A 63 10.46 1.76 -11.88
C SER A 63 9.16 1.78 -11.07
N VAL A 64 8.31 2.78 -11.34
CA VAL A 64 6.94 2.91 -10.79
C VAL A 64 6.12 1.63 -11.00
N ARG A 65 6.16 1.08 -12.21
CA ARG A 65 5.43 -0.15 -12.57
C ARG A 65 5.79 -1.33 -11.69
N GLU A 66 7.09 -1.56 -11.47
CA GLU A 66 7.56 -2.66 -10.62
C GLU A 66 7.05 -2.50 -9.18
N ALA A 67 7.07 -1.27 -8.67
CA ALA A 67 6.54 -0.98 -7.34
C ALA A 67 5.03 -1.20 -7.24
N LEU A 68 4.26 -0.83 -8.25
CA LEU A 68 2.82 -1.08 -8.30
C LEU A 68 2.49 -2.57 -8.39
N GLU A 69 3.21 -3.33 -9.23
CA GLU A 69 3.03 -4.78 -9.33
C GLU A 69 3.36 -5.47 -8.00
N ARG A 70 4.39 -5.00 -7.29
CA ARG A 70 4.75 -5.49 -5.95
C ARG A 70 3.70 -5.14 -4.91
N ALA A 71 3.17 -3.92 -4.92
CA ALA A 71 2.08 -3.51 -4.03
C ALA A 71 0.81 -4.37 -4.23
N LYS A 72 0.45 -4.69 -5.48
CA LYS A 72 -0.66 -5.59 -5.80
C LYS A 72 -0.41 -7.02 -5.27
N ALA A 73 0.79 -7.56 -5.47
CA ALA A 73 1.14 -8.87 -4.94
C ALA A 73 0.99 -8.92 -3.40
N MET A 74 1.49 -7.89 -2.70
CA MET A 74 1.32 -7.76 -1.25
C MET A 74 -0.15 -7.68 -0.84
N ALA A 75 -1.00 -7.00 -1.62
CA ALA A 75 -2.43 -6.91 -1.35
C ALA A 75 -3.11 -8.29 -1.40
N VAL A 76 -2.78 -9.07 -2.43
CA VAL A 76 -3.29 -10.44 -2.61
C VAL A 76 -2.81 -11.34 -1.48
N GLU A 77 -1.52 -11.30 -1.13
CA GLU A 77 -0.96 -12.10 -0.03
C GLU A 77 -1.61 -11.74 1.32
N TRP A 78 -1.79 -10.45 1.60
CA TRP A 78 -2.44 -9.98 2.82
C TRP A 78 -3.89 -10.45 2.90
N ALA A 79 -4.64 -10.32 1.80
CA ALA A 79 -6.03 -10.77 1.72
C ALA A 79 -6.14 -12.28 1.88
N ALA A 80 -5.25 -13.05 1.25
CA ALA A 80 -5.20 -14.51 1.37
C ALA A 80 -4.94 -14.94 2.82
N LYS A 81 -3.98 -14.31 3.50
CA LYS A 81 -3.69 -14.59 4.91
C LYS A 81 -4.88 -14.28 5.82
N ARG A 82 -5.61 -13.19 5.57
CA ARG A 82 -6.83 -12.82 6.31
C ARG A 82 -7.99 -13.78 6.07
N ALA A 83 -8.14 -14.26 4.84
CA ALA A 83 -9.16 -15.26 4.51
C ALA A 83 -8.87 -16.60 5.19
N ASP A 84 -7.60 -16.97 5.32
CA ASP A 84 -7.15 -18.19 6.00
C ASP A 84 -7.26 -18.08 7.54
N ASP A 85 -6.98 -16.92 8.12
CA ASP A 85 -7.14 -16.64 9.56
C ASP A 85 -8.61 -16.79 10.03
N GLY A 86 -9.56 -16.64 9.11
CA GLY A 86 -10.99 -16.91 9.34
C GLY A 86 -11.39 -18.39 9.27
N LYS A 87 -10.45 -19.30 8.94
CA LYS A 87 -10.67 -20.75 8.82
C LYS A 87 -9.91 -21.55 9.89
N GLY A 88 -9.67 -20.96 11.05
CA GLY A 88 -9.24 -21.67 12.26
C GLY A 88 -10.42 -22.00 13.16
N GLY A 89 -11.16 -23.08 12.86
CA GLY A 89 -12.28 -23.51 13.71
C GLY A 89 -13.04 -24.70 13.15
N GLY A 90 -12.41 -25.87 13.18
CA GLY A 90 -13.02 -27.17 12.92
C GLY A 90 -12.18 -28.27 13.56
#